data_AF-A0A0B8PC92-F1
#
_entry.id   AF-A0A0B8PC92-F1
#
_cell.length_a   1.000
_cell.length_b   1.000
_cell.length_c   1.000
_cell.angle_alpha   90.00
_cell.angle_beta   90.00
_cell.angle_gamma   90.00
#
_symmetry.space_group_name_H-M   'P 1'
#
loop_
_entity.id
_entity.type
_entity.pdbx_description
1 polymer ?
#
loop_
_entity_poly.entity_id
_entity_poly.type
_entity_poly.pdbx_seq_one_letter_code
_entity_poly.pdbx_strand_id
1 'polypeptide(L)'
;MLEQRADIAVHSMKDVPVDFPEGLGLAVICEREDPRDAFVSNNYNSIEELPQGAVVGTCSLRRQCQISAARPDIVIKELRGNVGTRLQKLDDGNYDAIILAAAGLKRLEMKERIKSFIEPEFSLPAVGQGAVGIECRVDDQRILELIKPLNHQDTADRVYAERAMNLALEGGCQVPIGSYCVITQDDQLFLRGLVGKPDGTEIIKAEIRGERSQAVTLGKELANELLDAGAKEILTQVYEQV
;
A
#
# COMPACT_ATOMS: atom_id res chain seq x y z
N MET A 1 1.27 10.62 -22.48
CA MET A 1 0.09 10.04 -23.16
C MET A 1 -0.79 11.08 -23.83
N LEU A 2 -1.09 12.23 -23.19
CA LEU A 2 -1.86 13.32 -23.81
C LEU A 2 -1.18 13.94 -25.05
N GLU A 3 0.14 14.10 -25.02
CA GLU A 3 0.94 14.52 -26.18
C GLU A 3 1.19 13.38 -27.20
N GLN A 4 0.50 12.24 -27.07
CA GLN A 4 0.62 11.07 -27.94
C GLN A 4 2.03 10.47 -28.09
N ARG A 5 2.97 10.80 -27.19
CA ARG A 5 4.33 10.22 -27.16
C ARG A 5 4.40 8.78 -26.61
N ALA A 6 3.32 8.29 -26.03
CA ALA A 6 3.17 6.95 -25.49
C ALA A 6 1.69 6.56 -25.48
N ASP A 7 1.41 5.26 -25.57
CA ASP A 7 0.06 4.70 -25.61
C ASP A 7 -0.45 4.24 -24.24
N ILE A 8 0.45 3.69 -23.43
CA ILE A 8 0.17 3.23 -22.07
C ILE A 8 1.26 3.70 -21.10
N ALA A 9 0.91 3.77 -19.83
CA ALA A 9 1.85 3.91 -18.72
C ALA A 9 1.59 2.80 -17.69
N VAL A 10 2.66 2.22 -17.15
CA VAL A 10 2.58 1.07 -16.22
C VAL A 10 3.08 1.51 -14.85
N HIS A 11 2.26 1.26 -13.84
CA HIS A 11 2.48 1.76 -12.49
C HIS A 11 2.33 0.65 -11.46
N SER A 12 3.06 0.76 -10.34
CA SER A 12 2.63 0.05 -9.13
C SER A 12 1.38 0.74 -8.60
N MET A 13 0.32 -0.02 -8.29
CA MET A 13 -0.99 0.57 -7.97
C MET A 13 -1.00 1.51 -6.76
N LYS A 14 -0.09 1.31 -5.81
CA LYS A 14 0.09 2.19 -4.65
C LYS A 14 0.60 3.59 -4.99
N ASP A 15 1.24 3.75 -6.15
CA ASP A 15 1.83 5.01 -6.63
C ASP A 15 0.91 5.71 -7.65
N VAL A 16 -0.23 5.09 -7.99
CA VAL A 16 -1.20 5.64 -8.95
C VAL A 16 -2.08 6.66 -8.23
N PRO A 17 -2.10 7.93 -8.69
CA PRO A 17 -2.94 8.95 -8.09
C PRO A 17 -4.40 8.53 -8.15
N VAL A 18 -5.19 9.08 -7.24
CA VAL A 18 -6.60 8.70 -7.16
C VAL A 18 -7.41 9.32 -8.30
N ASP A 19 -7.09 10.56 -8.65
CA ASP A 19 -7.63 11.30 -9.79
C ASP A 19 -6.73 11.21 -11.01
N PHE A 20 -7.36 11.21 -12.19
CA PHE A 20 -6.69 11.26 -13.49
C PHE A 20 -7.04 12.55 -14.21
N PRO A 21 -6.11 13.13 -15.01
CA PRO A 21 -6.44 14.18 -15.96
C PRO A 21 -7.55 13.75 -16.92
N GLU A 22 -8.35 14.70 -17.38
CA GLU A 22 -9.38 14.43 -18.38
C GLU A 22 -8.79 13.71 -19.61
N GLY A 23 -9.46 12.64 -20.03
CA GLY A 23 -9.02 11.79 -21.15
C GLY A 23 -8.09 10.63 -20.77
N LEU A 24 -7.58 10.57 -19.53
CA LEU A 24 -6.78 9.45 -19.04
C LEU A 24 -7.53 8.63 -17.97
N GLY A 25 -7.16 7.36 -17.83
CA GLY A 25 -7.74 6.52 -16.80
C GLY A 25 -7.01 5.20 -16.62
N LEU A 26 -7.25 4.58 -15.46
CA LEU A 26 -6.79 3.24 -15.15
C LEU A 26 -7.66 2.21 -15.90
N ALA A 27 -7.10 1.60 -16.94
CA ALA A 27 -7.82 0.68 -17.81
C ALA A 27 -7.70 -0.78 -17.38
N VAL A 28 -6.55 -1.18 -16.82
CA VAL A 28 -6.25 -2.57 -16.47
C VAL A 28 -5.60 -2.64 -15.09
N ILE A 29 -6.01 -3.62 -14.30
CA ILE A 29 -5.33 -4.04 -13.09
C ILE A 29 -4.91 -5.50 -13.25
N CYS A 30 -3.60 -5.75 -13.29
CA CYS A 30 -3.05 -7.08 -13.50
C CYS A 30 -3.21 -7.97 -12.25
N GLU A 31 -2.90 -9.26 -12.40
CA GLU A 31 -2.85 -10.20 -11.28
C GLU A 31 -1.94 -9.68 -10.15
N ARG A 32 -2.42 -9.79 -8.90
CA ARG A 32 -1.75 -9.23 -7.74
C ARG A 32 -0.63 -10.17 -7.28
N GLU A 33 0.58 -9.67 -7.22
CA GLU A 33 1.66 -10.34 -6.49
C GLU A 33 1.47 -10.16 -4.97
N ASP A 34 2.32 -10.77 -4.17
CA ASP A 34 2.30 -10.69 -2.70
C ASP A 34 2.14 -9.26 -2.16
N PRO A 35 0.99 -8.96 -1.52
CA PRO A 35 0.67 -7.61 -1.08
C PRO A 35 1.34 -7.25 0.26
N ARG A 36 1.98 -8.21 0.94
CA ARG A 36 2.53 -8.02 2.27
C ARG A 36 3.77 -7.13 2.27
N ASP A 37 4.01 -6.51 3.41
CA ASP A 37 5.32 -5.94 3.71
C ASP A 37 6.32 -7.07 4.03
N ALA A 38 7.58 -6.83 3.70
CA ALA A 38 8.68 -7.75 3.93
C ALA A 38 9.63 -7.16 4.96
N PHE A 39 9.96 -7.96 5.97
CA PHE A 39 11.03 -7.68 6.90
C PHE A 39 12.36 -8.10 6.28
N VAL A 40 13.31 -7.17 6.23
CA VAL A 40 14.63 -7.37 5.62
C VAL A 40 15.68 -6.99 6.65
N SER A 41 16.52 -7.94 7.04
CA SER A 41 17.63 -7.75 7.98
C SER A 41 18.77 -8.69 7.65
N ASN A 42 19.99 -8.28 7.98
CA ASN A 42 21.16 -9.16 7.89
C ASN A 42 21.29 -10.08 9.12
N ASN A 43 20.84 -9.61 10.28
CA ASN A 43 21.18 -10.20 11.58
C ASN A 43 19.98 -10.85 12.30
N TYR A 44 18.75 -10.49 11.93
CA TYR A 44 17.52 -10.92 12.61
C TYR A 44 16.56 -11.58 11.62
N ASN A 45 15.69 -12.48 12.08
CA ASN A 45 14.75 -13.19 11.21
C ASN A 45 13.35 -12.57 11.18
N SER A 46 12.98 -11.78 12.21
CA SER A 46 11.68 -11.14 12.28
C SER A 46 11.71 -9.83 13.08
N ILE A 47 10.60 -9.09 13.05
CA ILE A 47 10.48 -7.83 13.79
C ILE A 47 10.42 -8.06 15.31
N GLU A 48 9.90 -9.21 15.74
CA GLU A 48 9.82 -9.63 17.14
C GLU A 48 11.20 -9.91 17.74
N GLU A 49 12.14 -10.40 16.93
CA GLU A 49 13.52 -10.70 17.35
C GLU A 49 14.40 -9.45 17.54
N LEU A 50 13.95 -8.27 17.07
CA LEU A 50 14.73 -7.04 17.19
C LEU A 50 14.95 -6.65 18.66
N PRO A 51 16.19 -6.33 19.08
CA PRO A 51 16.48 -5.87 20.42
C PRO A 51 15.83 -4.51 20.70
N GLN A 52 15.73 -4.17 21.99
CA GLN A 52 15.27 -2.85 22.41
C GLN A 52 16.14 -1.74 21.80
N GLY A 53 15.52 -0.71 21.23
CA GLY A 53 16.23 0.40 20.60
C GLY A 53 16.77 0.11 19.19
N ALA A 54 16.43 -1.05 18.60
CA ALA A 54 16.81 -1.38 17.23
C ALA A 54 16.34 -0.31 16.23
N VAL A 55 17.14 -0.08 15.20
CA VAL A 55 16.92 0.94 14.18
C VAL A 55 16.27 0.32 12.95
N VAL A 56 15.04 0.71 12.65
CA VAL A 56 14.29 0.23 11.47
C VAL A 56 14.12 1.34 10.42
N GLY A 57 14.52 1.04 9.18
CA GLY A 57 14.48 1.98 8.06
C GLY A 57 13.18 1.95 7.26
N THR A 58 12.44 3.07 7.25
CA THR A 58 11.28 3.30 6.38
C THR A 58 10.94 4.80 6.30
N CYS A 59 10.43 5.26 5.16
CA CYS A 59 9.80 6.59 5.02
C CYS A 59 8.27 6.52 4.92
N SER A 60 7.69 5.32 5.02
CA SER A 60 6.24 5.17 4.97
C SER A 60 5.65 5.40 6.35
N LEU A 61 4.87 6.48 6.51
CA LEU A 61 4.14 6.77 7.75
C LEU A 61 3.18 5.64 8.12
N ARG A 62 2.57 4.97 7.13
CA ARG A 62 1.74 3.77 7.33
C ARG A 62 2.51 2.64 8.02
N ARG A 63 3.75 2.37 7.59
CA ARG A 63 4.58 1.34 8.22
C ARG A 63 5.04 1.79 9.60
N GLN A 64 5.46 3.05 9.69
CA GLN A 64 5.95 3.66 10.93
C GLN A 64 4.89 3.57 12.04
N CYS A 65 3.67 4.06 11.83
CA CYS A 65 2.65 4.08 12.87
C CYS A 65 2.32 2.68 13.39
N GLN A 66 2.24 1.69 12.50
CA GLN A 66 1.93 0.31 12.87
C GLN A 66 3.07 -0.36 13.65
N ILE A 67 4.33 -0.12 13.26
CA ILE A 67 5.49 -0.63 13.99
C ILE A 67 5.59 0.05 15.36
N SER A 68 5.47 1.37 15.42
CA SER A 68 5.55 2.12 16.68
C SER A 68 4.41 1.78 17.65
N ALA A 69 3.22 1.48 17.15
CA ALA A 69 2.11 1.01 17.98
C ALA A 69 2.38 -0.38 18.60
N ALA A 70 3.01 -1.30 17.84
CA ALA A 70 3.30 -2.65 18.31
C ALA A 70 4.60 -2.75 19.13
N ARG A 71 5.61 -1.94 18.79
CA ARG A 71 6.97 -1.94 19.33
C ARG A 71 7.44 -0.50 19.52
N PRO A 72 6.94 0.21 20.55
CA PRO A 72 7.29 1.62 20.81
C PRO A 72 8.77 1.81 21.18
N ASP A 73 9.48 0.71 21.47
CA ASP A 73 10.91 0.70 21.74
C ASP A 73 11.81 0.72 20.49
N ILE A 74 11.24 0.48 19.30
CA ILE A 74 11.98 0.53 18.02
C ILE A 74 12.19 1.97 17.58
N VAL A 75 13.41 2.28 17.14
CA VAL A 75 13.76 3.59 16.57
C VAL A 75 13.54 3.57 15.07
N ILE A 76 12.52 4.30 14.58
CA ILE A 76 12.30 4.46 13.14
C ILE A 76 13.19 5.56 12.59
N LYS A 77 13.92 5.28 11.52
CA LYS A 77 14.71 6.26 10.76
C LYS A 77 14.29 6.31 9.31
N GLU A 78 14.34 7.50 8.72
CA GLU A 78 14.06 7.68 7.30
C GLU A 78 14.98 6.84 6.43
N LEU A 79 14.41 6.25 5.37
CA LEU A 79 15.13 5.48 4.37
C LEU A 79 14.59 5.76 2.96
N ARG A 80 15.34 6.58 2.20
CA ARG A 80 15.06 6.94 0.81
C ARG A 80 16.04 6.29 -0.17
N GLY A 81 15.63 6.21 -1.42
CA GLY A 81 16.36 5.58 -2.54
C GLY A 81 15.52 4.50 -3.24
N ASN A 82 16.05 3.96 -4.33
CA ASN A 82 15.51 2.74 -4.95
C ASN A 82 15.82 1.51 -4.07
N VAL A 83 15.30 0.33 -4.44
CA VAL A 83 15.49 -0.90 -3.65
C VAL A 83 16.98 -1.22 -3.42
N GLY A 84 17.80 -1.15 -4.47
CA GLY A 84 19.24 -1.44 -4.37
C GLY A 84 19.97 -0.51 -3.40
N THR A 85 19.76 0.81 -3.49
CA THR A 85 20.37 1.79 -2.56
C THR A 85 19.92 1.57 -1.13
N ARG A 86 18.67 1.15 -0.91
CA ARG A 86 18.16 0.86 0.45
C ARG A 86 18.80 -0.39 1.03
N LEU A 87 18.94 -1.45 0.23
CA LEU A 87 19.62 -2.68 0.65
C LEU A 87 21.10 -2.41 0.94
N GLN A 88 21.79 -1.61 0.12
CA GLN A 88 23.16 -1.22 0.39
C GLN A 88 23.29 -0.50 1.74
N LYS A 89 22.42 0.45 2.04
CA LYS A 89 22.45 1.15 3.34
C LYS A 89 22.21 0.22 4.54
N LEU A 90 21.40 -0.83 4.37
CA LEU A 90 21.24 -1.88 5.38
C LEU A 90 22.56 -2.69 5.51
N ASP A 91 23.17 -3.06 4.40
CA ASP A 91 24.41 -3.84 4.36
C ASP A 91 25.61 -3.07 4.93
N ASP A 92 25.61 -1.74 4.79
CA ASP A 92 26.59 -0.83 5.40
C ASP A 92 26.41 -0.66 6.93
N GLY A 93 25.37 -1.28 7.52
CA GLY A 93 25.12 -1.23 8.96
C GLY A 93 24.43 0.04 9.45
N ASN A 94 23.80 0.84 8.56
CA ASN A 94 23.08 2.05 8.97
C ASN A 94 21.73 1.74 9.67
N TYR A 95 21.21 0.53 9.49
CA TYR A 95 19.93 0.05 10.04
C TYR A 95 20.09 -1.40 10.50
N ASP A 96 19.35 -1.79 11.54
CA ASP A 96 19.26 -3.19 11.97
C ASP A 96 18.30 -3.99 11.08
N ALA A 97 17.26 -3.32 10.57
CA ALA A 97 16.34 -3.85 9.58
C ALA A 97 15.73 -2.73 8.73
N ILE A 98 15.17 -3.10 7.58
CA ILE A 98 14.38 -2.21 6.74
C ILE A 98 13.08 -2.91 6.32
N ILE A 99 12.05 -2.11 6.03
CA ILE A 99 10.78 -2.66 5.55
C ILE A 99 10.60 -2.32 4.07
N LEU A 100 10.37 -3.35 3.25
CA LEU A 100 10.13 -3.23 1.81
C LEU A 100 8.81 -3.91 1.42
N ALA A 101 8.33 -3.69 0.19
CA ALA A 101 7.18 -4.44 -0.31
C ALA A 101 7.67 -5.79 -0.85
N ALA A 102 7.02 -6.90 -0.46
CA ALA A 102 7.41 -8.24 -0.90
C ALA A 102 7.42 -8.37 -2.42
N ALA A 103 6.39 -7.88 -3.11
CA ALA A 103 6.30 -7.88 -4.57
C ALA A 103 7.50 -7.18 -5.25
N GLY A 104 8.03 -6.10 -4.66
CA GLY A 104 9.17 -5.38 -5.22
C GLY A 104 10.45 -6.22 -5.21
N LEU A 105 10.69 -6.93 -4.11
CA LEU A 105 11.85 -7.84 -3.99
C LEU A 105 11.71 -9.07 -4.90
N LYS A 106 10.51 -9.67 -4.96
CA LYS A 106 10.25 -10.82 -5.83
C LYS A 106 10.47 -10.48 -7.31
N ARG A 107 9.98 -9.32 -7.79
CA ARG A 107 10.15 -8.86 -9.18
C ARG A 107 11.59 -8.57 -9.56
N LEU A 108 12.43 -8.24 -8.58
CA LEU A 108 13.86 -8.02 -8.76
C LEU A 108 14.69 -9.29 -8.53
N GLU A 109 14.03 -10.45 -8.37
CA GLU A 109 14.67 -11.73 -8.09
C GLU A 109 15.49 -11.76 -6.79
N MET A 110 15.12 -10.91 -5.82
CA MET A 110 15.79 -10.74 -4.51
C MET A 110 14.98 -11.36 -3.36
N LYS A 111 14.35 -12.52 -3.60
CA LYS A 111 13.46 -13.16 -2.61
C LYS A 111 14.22 -13.59 -1.35
N GLU A 112 15.49 -13.93 -1.48
CA GLU A 112 16.41 -14.31 -0.39
C GLU A 112 16.69 -13.19 0.60
N ARG A 113 16.45 -11.93 0.22
CA ARG A 113 16.54 -10.78 1.14
C ARG A 113 15.34 -10.71 2.10
N ILE A 114 14.24 -11.40 1.80
CA ILE A 114 13.06 -11.46 2.68
C ILE A 114 13.36 -12.43 3.81
N LYS A 115 13.56 -11.92 5.02
CA LYS A 115 13.72 -12.73 6.23
C LYS A 115 12.38 -13.27 6.72
N SER A 116 11.36 -12.43 6.70
CA SER A 116 9.98 -12.84 6.94
C SER A 116 8.99 -11.93 6.20
N PHE A 117 7.81 -12.47 5.94
CA PHE A 117 6.67 -11.68 5.50
C PHE A 117 5.94 -11.16 6.74
N ILE A 118 5.53 -9.90 6.70
CA ILE A 118 4.76 -9.28 7.78
C ILE A 118 3.28 -9.43 7.43
N GLU A 119 2.54 -10.13 8.28
CA GLU A 119 1.13 -10.42 8.02
C GLU A 119 0.26 -9.14 8.11
N PRO A 120 -0.84 -9.05 7.34
CA PRO A 120 -1.70 -7.86 7.31
C PRO A 120 -2.29 -7.47 8.67
N GLU A 121 -2.40 -8.40 9.61
CA GLU A 121 -2.85 -8.15 10.98
C GLU A 121 -1.84 -7.31 11.77
N PHE A 122 -0.55 -7.42 11.44
CA PHE A 122 0.52 -6.63 12.03
C PHE A 122 0.80 -5.36 11.21
N SER A 123 0.96 -5.49 9.89
CA SER A 123 1.17 -4.35 9.00
C SER A 123 0.22 -4.39 7.81
N LEU A 124 -0.91 -3.71 7.97
CA LEU A 124 -1.93 -3.60 6.95
C LEU A 124 -1.33 -2.92 5.70
N PRO A 125 -1.38 -3.57 4.52
CA PRO A 125 -0.78 -3.06 3.30
C PRO A 125 -1.25 -1.67 2.86
N ALA A 126 -0.44 -1.03 2.02
CA ALA A 126 -0.88 0.16 1.28
C ALA A 126 -1.90 -0.24 0.20
N VAL A 127 -2.77 0.70 -0.17
CA VAL A 127 -3.71 0.57 -1.29
C VAL A 127 -3.00 0.00 -2.53
N GLY A 128 -3.53 -1.09 -3.09
CA GLY A 128 -3.00 -1.70 -4.31
C GLY A 128 -1.59 -2.28 -4.20
N GLN A 129 -0.97 -2.40 -3.01
CA GLN A 129 0.37 -2.99 -2.89
C GLN A 129 0.39 -4.40 -3.51
N GLY A 130 1.38 -4.67 -4.36
CA GLY A 130 1.50 -5.92 -5.12
C GLY A 130 0.83 -5.91 -6.50
N ALA A 131 -0.15 -5.03 -6.75
CA ALA A 131 -0.80 -4.92 -8.06
C ALA A 131 -0.03 -3.97 -9.01
N VAL A 132 -0.14 -4.25 -10.31
CA VAL A 132 0.31 -3.38 -11.40
C VAL A 132 -0.93 -2.83 -12.10
N GLY A 133 -0.95 -1.51 -12.32
CA GLY A 133 -1.97 -0.81 -13.07
C GLY A 133 -1.45 -0.35 -14.41
N ILE A 134 -2.29 -0.39 -15.44
CA ILE A 134 -2.01 0.18 -16.75
C ILE A 134 -2.97 1.35 -16.98
N GLU A 135 -2.40 2.53 -17.12
CA GLU A 135 -3.09 3.76 -17.49
C GLU A 135 -3.03 3.92 -19.00
N CYS A 136 -4.12 4.37 -19.63
CA CYS A 136 -4.15 4.75 -21.03
C CYS A 136 -5.16 5.87 -21.27
N ARG A 137 -5.27 6.30 -22.53
CA ARG A 137 -6.35 7.20 -22.96
C ARG A 137 -7.68 6.45 -22.97
N VAL A 138 -8.73 7.05 -22.43
CA VAL A 138 -10.05 6.39 -22.26
C VAL A 138 -10.84 6.25 -23.57
N ASP A 139 -10.48 7.01 -24.59
CA ASP A 139 -11.10 7.01 -25.92
C ASP A 139 -10.34 6.13 -26.95
N ASP A 140 -9.16 5.63 -26.62
CA ASP A 140 -8.33 4.80 -27.51
C ASP A 140 -8.78 3.32 -27.48
N GLN A 141 -9.87 3.03 -28.19
CA GLN A 141 -10.47 1.69 -28.25
C GLN A 141 -9.48 0.62 -28.72
N ARG A 142 -8.60 0.95 -29.66
CA ARG A 142 -7.58 0.03 -30.16
C ARG A 142 -6.65 -0.41 -29.03
N ILE A 143 -6.15 0.53 -28.23
CA ILE A 143 -5.28 0.20 -27.09
C ILE A 143 -6.05 -0.56 -26.02
N LEU A 144 -7.27 -0.13 -25.69
CA LEU A 144 -8.13 -0.79 -24.71
C LEU A 144 -8.37 -2.27 -25.05
N GLU A 145 -8.68 -2.58 -26.31
CA GLU A 145 -8.86 -3.96 -26.78
C GLU A 145 -7.59 -4.81 -26.65
N LEU A 146 -6.43 -4.23 -26.96
CA LEU A 146 -5.13 -4.93 -26.89
C LEU A 146 -4.72 -5.27 -25.45
N ILE A 147 -4.99 -4.38 -24.49
CA ILE A 147 -4.57 -4.58 -23.09
C ILE A 147 -5.62 -5.29 -22.24
N LYS A 148 -6.88 -5.35 -22.67
CA LYS A 148 -7.99 -6.00 -21.94
C LYS A 148 -7.68 -7.40 -21.41
N PRO A 149 -7.00 -8.31 -22.15
CA PRO A 149 -6.69 -9.65 -21.65
C PRO A 149 -5.74 -9.68 -20.43
N LEU A 150 -5.04 -8.59 -20.14
CA LEU A 150 -4.13 -8.47 -18.99
C LEU A 150 -4.87 -8.17 -17.68
N ASN A 151 -6.18 -7.87 -17.74
CA ASN A 151 -6.96 -7.54 -16.57
C ASN A 151 -7.32 -8.79 -15.76
N HIS A 152 -7.08 -8.72 -14.46
CA HIS A 152 -7.44 -9.77 -13.50
C HIS A 152 -8.57 -9.28 -12.61
N GLN A 153 -9.80 -9.78 -12.87
CA GLN A 153 -11.02 -9.26 -12.25
C GLN A 153 -10.97 -9.31 -10.71
N ASP A 154 -10.49 -10.41 -10.14
CA ASP A 154 -10.37 -10.57 -8.68
C ASP A 154 -9.40 -9.57 -8.05
N THR A 155 -8.35 -9.16 -8.78
CA THR A 155 -7.49 -8.07 -8.29
C THR A 155 -8.20 -6.74 -8.43
N ALA A 156 -8.87 -6.51 -9.56
CA ALA A 156 -9.56 -5.26 -9.82
C ALA A 156 -10.60 -4.96 -8.73
N ASP A 157 -11.47 -5.92 -8.39
CA ASP A 157 -12.53 -5.71 -7.38
C ASP A 157 -11.95 -5.35 -6.01
N ARG A 158 -10.91 -6.07 -5.56
CA ARG A 158 -10.19 -5.76 -4.30
C ARG A 158 -9.59 -4.36 -4.33
N VAL A 159 -8.88 -4.03 -5.40
CA VAL A 159 -8.16 -2.75 -5.52
C VAL A 159 -9.14 -1.58 -5.69
N TYR A 160 -10.30 -1.77 -6.32
CA TYR A 160 -11.33 -0.73 -6.38
C TYR A 160 -11.90 -0.41 -5.00
N ALA A 161 -12.13 -1.41 -4.15
CA ALA A 161 -12.56 -1.18 -2.76
C ALA A 161 -11.48 -0.42 -1.96
N GLU A 162 -10.22 -0.85 -2.06
CA GLU A 162 -9.10 -0.18 -1.39
C GLU A 162 -8.94 1.28 -1.85
N ARG A 163 -9.02 1.52 -3.17
CA ARG A 163 -8.90 2.86 -3.75
C ARG A 163 -10.05 3.76 -3.38
N ALA A 164 -11.28 3.25 -3.36
CA ALA A 164 -12.45 4.04 -2.98
C ALA A 164 -12.37 4.52 -1.52
N MET A 165 -11.88 3.67 -0.62
CA MET A 165 -11.60 4.06 0.76
C MET A 165 -10.52 5.12 0.84
N ASN A 166 -9.38 4.89 0.18
CA ASN A 166 -8.27 5.84 0.19
C ASN A 166 -8.67 7.20 -0.43
N LEU A 167 -9.50 7.20 -1.47
CA LEU A 167 -10.05 8.42 -2.09
C LEU A 167 -10.90 9.22 -1.09
N ALA A 168 -11.83 8.55 -0.41
CA ALA A 168 -12.76 9.20 0.50
C ALA A 168 -12.07 9.76 1.76
N LEU A 169 -10.90 9.22 2.12
CA LEU A 169 -10.01 9.78 3.15
C LEU A 169 -9.09 10.90 2.63
N GLU A 170 -9.24 11.29 1.37
CA GLU A 170 -8.35 12.23 0.67
C GLU A 170 -6.88 11.80 0.77
N GLY A 171 -6.61 10.49 0.77
CA GLY A 171 -5.30 9.92 1.08
C GLY A 171 -4.27 10.02 -0.05
N GLY A 172 -3.07 10.50 0.25
CA GLY A 172 -1.90 10.48 -0.64
C GLY A 172 -0.89 9.35 -0.39
N CYS A 173 0.27 9.38 -1.06
CA CYS A 173 1.38 8.44 -0.79
C CYS A 173 2.09 8.70 0.57
N GLN A 174 1.89 9.89 1.15
CA GLN A 174 2.57 10.38 2.36
C GLN A 174 1.67 10.41 3.59
N VAL A 175 0.57 9.66 3.60
CA VAL A 175 -0.32 9.57 4.77
C VAL A 175 -0.24 8.20 5.45
N PRO A 176 -0.50 8.13 6.77
CA PRO A 176 -0.45 6.89 7.55
C PRO A 176 -1.72 6.04 7.38
N ILE A 177 -2.11 5.76 6.12
CA ILE A 177 -3.31 5.00 5.78
C ILE A 177 -2.93 3.59 5.31
N GLY A 178 -3.58 2.57 5.87
CA GLY A 178 -3.58 1.19 5.40
C GLY A 178 -4.93 0.84 4.79
N SER A 179 -4.94 0.16 3.65
CA SER A 179 -6.16 -0.26 2.95
C SER A 179 -5.90 -1.58 2.25
N TYR A 180 -6.57 -2.65 2.71
CA TYR A 180 -6.34 -3.98 2.17
C TYR A 180 -7.61 -4.79 2.13
N CYS A 181 -7.90 -5.32 0.93
CA CYS A 181 -9.06 -6.12 0.64
C CYS A 181 -8.67 -7.53 0.21
N VAL A 182 -9.42 -8.51 0.69
CA VAL A 182 -9.34 -9.91 0.25
C VAL A 182 -10.71 -10.38 -0.25
N ILE A 183 -10.72 -11.39 -1.12
CA ILE A 183 -11.96 -12.11 -1.47
C ILE A 183 -12.04 -13.31 -0.53
N THR A 184 -13.16 -13.43 0.17
CA THR A 184 -13.43 -14.52 1.12
C THR A 184 -13.92 -15.78 0.41
N GLN A 185 -14.05 -16.89 1.14
CA GLN A 185 -14.47 -18.18 0.56
C GLN A 185 -15.90 -18.16 0.01
N ASP A 186 -16.73 -17.24 0.49
CA ASP A 186 -18.11 -16.97 0.06
C ASP A 186 -18.21 -15.88 -1.03
N ASP A 187 -17.11 -15.61 -1.74
CA ASP A 187 -17.03 -14.63 -2.85
C ASP A 187 -17.43 -13.19 -2.45
N GLN A 188 -17.21 -12.84 -1.17
CA GLN A 188 -17.39 -11.48 -0.67
C GLN A 188 -16.05 -10.74 -0.61
N LEU A 189 -16.10 -9.42 -0.74
CA LEU A 189 -14.97 -8.56 -0.40
C LEU A 189 -14.93 -8.39 1.12
N PHE A 190 -13.76 -8.58 1.71
CA PHE A 190 -13.46 -8.18 3.08
C PHE A 190 -12.40 -7.09 3.05
N LEU A 191 -12.83 -5.85 3.25
CA LEU A 191 -11.98 -4.67 3.24
C LEU A 191 -11.66 -4.25 4.67
N ARG A 192 -10.37 -4.04 4.94
CA ARG A 192 -9.86 -3.50 6.21
C ARG A 192 -9.18 -2.17 5.95
N GLY A 193 -9.41 -1.23 6.86
CA GLY A 193 -8.90 0.13 6.80
C GLY A 193 -8.23 0.52 8.11
N LEU A 194 -7.20 1.36 8.01
CA LEU A 194 -6.43 1.86 9.14
C LEU A 194 -5.99 3.31 8.88
N VAL A 195 -6.12 4.17 9.88
CA VAL A 195 -5.49 5.49 9.95
C VAL A 195 -4.80 5.62 11.30
N GLY A 196 -3.56 6.12 11.35
CA GLY A 196 -2.81 6.19 12.60
C GLY A 196 -1.88 7.38 12.73
N LYS A 197 -1.61 7.82 13.96
CA LYS A 197 -0.57 8.83 14.19
C LYS A 197 0.81 8.25 13.88
N PRO A 198 1.73 9.00 13.25
CA PRO A 198 3.06 8.49 12.91
C PRO A 198 3.86 7.92 14.10
N ASP A 199 3.62 8.38 15.32
CA ASP A 199 4.26 7.86 16.53
C ASP A 199 3.62 6.57 17.07
N GLY A 200 2.54 6.09 16.46
CA GLY A 200 1.81 4.89 16.87
C GLY A 200 0.97 5.04 18.14
N THR A 201 0.86 6.24 18.72
CA THR A 201 0.10 6.48 19.96
C THR A 201 -1.40 6.31 19.78
N GLU A 202 -1.88 6.43 18.55
CA GLU A 202 -3.28 6.28 18.19
C GLU A 202 -3.40 5.61 16.83
N ILE A 203 -4.22 4.56 16.76
CA ILE A 203 -4.50 3.81 15.55
C ILE A 203 -6.01 3.54 15.51
N ILE A 204 -6.68 4.06 14.49
CA ILE A 204 -8.10 3.81 14.20
C ILE A 204 -8.17 2.72 13.14
N LYS A 205 -8.96 1.68 13.41
CA LYS A 205 -9.19 0.56 12.49
C LYS A 205 -10.68 0.35 12.30
N ALA A 206 -11.06 -0.04 11.10
CA ALA A 206 -12.41 -0.47 10.78
C ALA A 206 -12.33 -1.60 9.74
N GLU A 207 -13.41 -2.38 9.64
CA GLU A 207 -13.52 -3.43 8.63
C GLU A 207 -14.95 -3.60 8.14
N ILE A 208 -15.11 -3.94 6.86
CA ILE A 208 -16.42 -4.13 6.23
C ILE A 208 -16.40 -5.32 5.27
N ARG A 209 -17.56 -5.98 5.12
CA ARG A 209 -17.77 -7.07 4.17
C ARG A 209 -18.96 -6.77 3.26
N GLY A 210 -18.89 -7.23 2.02
CA GLY A 210 -20.02 -7.13 1.10
C GLY A 210 -19.74 -7.72 -0.28
N GLU A 211 -20.69 -7.55 -1.19
CA GLU A 211 -20.58 -8.10 -2.53
C GLU A 211 -19.49 -7.43 -3.36
N ARG A 212 -18.90 -8.16 -4.31
CA ARG A 212 -17.88 -7.65 -5.24
C ARG A 212 -18.40 -6.47 -6.07
N SER A 213 -19.68 -6.51 -6.45
CA SER A 213 -20.40 -5.44 -7.15
C SER A 213 -20.42 -4.11 -6.38
N GLN A 214 -20.23 -4.16 -5.05
CA GLN A 214 -20.28 -3.02 -4.15
C GLN A 214 -18.91 -2.49 -3.75
N ALA A 215 -17.81 -2.95 -4.37
CA ALA A 215 -16.43 -2.55 -4.04
C ALA A 215 -16.27 -1.05 -3.71
N VAL A 216 -16.73 -0.18 -4.61
CA VAL A 216 -16.61 1.28 -4.44
C VAL A 216 -17.47 1.79 -3.27
N THR A 217 -18.67 1.25 -3.08
CA THR A 217 -19.57 1.62 -1.98
C THR A 217 -18.96 1.22 -0.64
N LEU A 218 -18.49 -0.03 -0.51
CA LEU A 218 -17.82 -0.54 0.70
C LEU A 218 -16.61 0.32 1.08
N GLY A 219 -15.80 0.72 0.11
CA GLY A 219 -14.66 1.60 0.36
C GLY A 219 -15.08 2.95 0.94
N LYS A 220 -16.13 3.57 0.38
CA LYS A 220 -16.65 4.86 0.87
C LYS A 220 -17.27 4.75 2.26
N GLU A 221 -18.04 3.69 2.52
CA GLU A 221 -18.66 3.44 3.83
C GLU A 221 -17.60 3.26 4.90
N LEU A 222 -16.57 2.45 4.63
CA LEU A 222 -15.47 2.23 5.55
C LEU A 222 -14.67 3.51 5.83
N ALA A 223 -14.45 4.35 4.81
CA ALA A 223 -13.80 5.63 5.00
C ALA A 223 -14.60 6.56 5.92
N ASN A 224 -15.93 6.61 5.76
CA ASN A 224 -16.78 7.41 6.64
C ASN A 224 -16.74 6.91 8.09
N GLU A 225 -16.76 5.59 8.30
CA GLU A 225 -16.62 5.01 9.64
C GLU A 225 -15.29 5.41 10.29
N LEU A 226 -14.17 5.39 9.54
CA LEU A 226 -12.88 5.86 10.02
C LEU A 226 -12.89 7.36 10.36
N LEU A 227 -13.51 8.19 9.51
CA LEU A 227 -13.62 9.63 9.73
C LEU A 227 -14.45 9.96 10.97
N ASP A 228 -15.59 9.30 11.15
CA ASP A 228 -16.48 9.46 12.31
C ASP A 228 -15.80 8.99 13.61
N ALA A 229 -14.85 8.06 13.50
CA ALA A 229 -14.03 7.59 14.62
C ALA A 229 -12.81 8.48 14.94
N GLY A 230 -12.59 9.59 14.21
CA GLY A 230 -11.53 10.57 14.48
C GLY A 230 -10.33 10.52 13.53
N ALA A 231 -10.42 9.81 12.40
CA ALA A 231 -9.33 9.77 11.41
C ALA A 231 -9.05 11.15 10.79
N LYS A 232 -10.07 12.02 10.74
CA LYS A 232 -9.96 13.34 10.13
C LYS A 232 -8.92 14.22 10.83
N GLU A 233 -8.92 14.20 12.15
CA GLU A 233 -8.00 14.96 12.99
C GLU A 233 -6.55 14.51 12.79
N ILE A 234 -6.33 13.18 12.72
CA ILE A 234 -5.02 12.59 12.45
C ILE A 234 -4.51 13.02 11.07
N LEU A 235 -5.35 12.90 10.04
CA LEU A 235 -4.97 13.24 8.66
C LEU A 235 -4.67 14.73 8.52
N THR A 236 -5.47 15.60 9.14
CA THR A 236 -5.26 17.06 9.11
C THR A 236 -3.92 17.43 9.73
N GLN A 237 -3.58 16.85 10.89
CA GLN A 237 -2.29 17.11 11.56
C GLN A 237 -1.09 16.67 10.71
N VAL A 238 -1.21 15.55 9.97
CA VAL A 238 -0.15 15.10 9.07
C VAL A 238 0.01 16.05 7.88
N TYR A 239 -1.09 16.56 7.32
CA TYR A 239 -1.04 17.52 6.21
C TYR A 239 -0.46 18.88 6.59
N GLU A 240 -0.61 19.32 7.85
CA GLU A 240 -0.01 20.57 8.34
C GLU A 240 1.50 20.46 8.59
N GLN A 241 2.06 19.25 8.67
CA GLN A 241 3.48 18.99 8.96
C GLN A 241 4.33 18.70 7.70
N VAL A 242 3.70 18.57 6.53
CA VAL A 242 4.34 18.28 5.24
C VAL A 242 4.36 19.53 4.36
#